data_AF-A0A447RVG8-F1
#
_entry.id   AF-A0A447RVG8-F1
#
_cell.length_a   1.000
_cell.length_b   1.000
_cell.length_c   1.000
_cell.angle_alpha   90.00
_cell.angle_beta   90.00
_cell.angle_gamma   90.00
#
_symmetry.space_group_name_H-M   'P 1'
#
loop_
_entity.id
_entity.type
_entity.pdbx_description
1 polymer ?
#
loop_
_entity_poly.entity_id
_entity_poly.type
_entity_poly.pdbx_seq_one_letter_code
_entity_poly.pdbx_strand_id
1 'polypeptide(L)'
;MGDAGTASVQPERPPHGGDDSGLTGPRLASQAKIVTYEWGEYLKRAKAGEHQSVMMGWTGDNGDPDNFFATLFSCAAAKDGSNYSRWCYKPFEDLIQPARATDDHNKRIELYKQAQVVMHDQAPALIIAHSTVYEPVRKEVKGYVVDPLGKHHFDNVSVE
;
A
#
# COMPACT_ATOMS: atom_id res chain seq x y z
N MET A 1 1.60 2.29 10.65
CA MET A 1 2.87 1.81 10.04
C MET A 1 2.52 0.56 9.27
N GLY A 2 2.27 0.72 7.96
CA GLY A 2 1.62 -0.30 7.13
C GLY A 2 2.39 -1.61 7.07
N ASP A 3 1.66 -2.71 7.22
CA ASP A 3 2.15 -4.06 7.06
C ASP A 3 2.28 -4.34 5.55
N ALA A 4 3.51 -4.29 5.03
CA ALA A 4 3.78 -4.80 3.69
C ALA A 4 4.11 -6.28 3.85
N GLY A 5 3.13 -7.15 3.56
CA GLY A 5 3.36 -8.58 3.46
C GLY A 5 4.57 -8.84 2.55
N THR A 6 5.60 -9.47 3.11
CA THR A 6 6.84 -9.83 2.40
C THR A 6 6.55 -10.98 1.44
N ALA A 7 6.03 -10.68 0.25
CA ALA A 7 5.98 -11.67 -0.82
C ALA A 7 7.39 -11.78 -1.43
N SER A 8 8.15 -12.77 -0.97
CA SER A 8 9.38 -13.23 -1.59
C SER A 8 9.03 -14.27 -2.67
N VAL A 9 9.49 -14.07 -3.90
CA VAL A 9 9.46 -15.10 -4.94
C VAL A 9 10.90 -15.51 -5.23
N GLN A 10 11.22 -16.77 -4.93
CA GLN A 10 12.51 -17.41 -5.26
C GLN A 10 12.43 -18.08 -6.64
N PRO A 11 13.55 -18.15 -7.40
CA PRO A 11 13.60 -18.91 -8.64
C PRO A 11 13.59 -20.42 -8.40
N GLU A 12 12.79 -21.13 -9.20
CA GLU A 12 12.72 -22.59 -9.21
C GLU A 12 14.01 -23.25 -9.71
N ARG A 13 14.14 -24.53 -9.32
CA ARG A 13 14.93 -25.57 -10.01
C ARG A 13 14.69 -25.56 -11.54
N PRO A 14 15.65 -26.08 -12.33
CA PRO A 14 15.47 -26.28 -13.77
C PRO A 14 14.40 -27.35 -14.09
N PRO A 15 13.91 -27.41 -15.35
CA PRO A 15 12.50 -27.54 -15.66
C PRO A 15 12.01 -28.99 -15.59
N HIS A 16 10.91 -29.21 -14.88
CA HIS A 16 10.01 -30.29 -15.21
C HIS A 16 8.88 -29.70 -16.06
N GLY A 17 8.72 -30.23 -17.27
CA GLY A 17 7.64 -29.85 -18.18
C GLY A 17 6.29 -30.00 -17.49
N GLY A 18 5.62 -28.86 -17.30
CA GLY A 18 4.24 -28.75 -16.86
C GLY A 18 3.48 -27.93 -17.90
N ASP A 19 2.29 -28.40 -18.23
CA ASP A 19 1.44 -27.94 -19.32
C ASP A 19 0.98 -26.47 -19.16
N ASP A 20 1.55 -25.59 -19.99
CA ASP A 20 1.28 -24.13 -20.09
C ASP A 20 -0.02 -23.83 -20.88
N SER A 21 -0.98 -24.74 -20.91
CA SER A 21 -2.14 -24.72 -21.83
C SER A 21 -3.21 -23.65 -21.54
N GLY A 22 -3.05 -22.83 -20.50
CA GLY A 22 -4.07 -21.86 -20.06
C GLY A 22 -3.81 -20.36 -20.31
N LEU A 23 -2.60 -19.95 -20.69
CA LEU A 23 -2.25 -18.52 -20.83
C LEU A 23 -1.85 -18.19 -22.26
N THR A 24 -2.85 -18.03 -23.14
CA THR A 24 -2.66 -17.84 -24.59
C THR A 24 -2.38 -16.39 -25.02
N GLY A 25 -1.85 -15.54 -24.13
CA GLY A 25 -1.47 -14.16 -24.44
C GLY A 25 0.03 -14.01 -24.70
N PRO A 26 0.47 -13.05 -25.54
CA PRO A 26 1.89 -12.77 -25.71
C PRO A 26 2.49 -12.30 -24.37
N ARG A 27 3.47 -13.06 -23.86
CA ARG A 27 4.28 -12.67 -22.72
C ARG A 27 5.10 -11.43 -23.10
N LEU A 28 4.81 -10.29 -22.48
CA LEU A 28 5.62 -9.09 -22.60
C LEU A 28 7.02 -9.39 -22.04
N ALA A 29 8.06 -9.20 -22.86
CA ALA A 29 9.44 -9.62 -22.58
C ALA A 29 10.18 -8.69 -21.58
N SER A 30 9.51 -8.16 -20.56
CA SER A 30 10.18 -7.38 -19.51
C SER A 30 10.88 -8.31 -18.52
N GLN A 31 12.20 -8.24 -18.45
CA GLN A 31 12.97 -8.96 -17.43
C GLN A 31 12.88 -8.21 -16.09
N ALA A 32 12.17 -8.78 -15.12
CA ALA A 32 12.12 -8.26 -13.76
C ALA A 32 13.06 -9.05 -12.83
N LYS A 33 13.84 -8.35 -12.00
CA LYS A 33 14.67 -8.94 -10.95
C LYS A 33 14.08 -8.60 -9.59
N ILE A 34 13.83 -9.62 -8.77
CA ILE A 34 13.39 -9.43 -7.40
C ILE A 34 14.59 -9.08 -6.52
N VAL A 35 14.44 -8.04 -5.71
CA VAL A 35 15.45 -7.57 -4.75
C VAL A 35 14.76 -7.37 -3.41
N THR A 36 15.40 -7.84 -2.34
CA THR A 36 14.89 -7.72 -0.96
C THR A 36 16.00 -7.33 0.00
N TYR A 37 15.61 -6.78 1.14
CA TYR A 37 16.48 -6.28 2.21
C TYR A 37 15.83 -6.57 3.57
N GLU A 38 16.56 -6.34 4.66
CA GLU A 38 15.97 -6.19 5.99
C GLU A 38 14.94 -5.04 5.96
N TRP A 39 13.85 -5.16 6.72
CA TRP A 39 12.68 -4.28 6.61
C TRP A 39 12.98 -2.79 6.82
N GLY A 40 13.76 -2.45 7.86
CA GLY A 40 14.17 -1.07 8.11
C GLY A 40 15.00 -0.49 6.96
N GLU A 41 15.96 -1.26 6.46
CA GLU A 41 16.77 -0.87 5.29
C GLU A 41 15.94 -0.81 4.00
N TYR A 42 14.98 -1.72 3.81
CA TYR A 42 14.05 -1.72 2.67
C TYR A 42 13.29 -0.40 2.59
N LEU A 43 12.66 0.02 3.69
CA LEU A 43 11.93 1.29 3.77
C LEU A 43 12.84 2.50 3.56
N LYS A 44 14.04 2.49 4.15
CA LYS A 44 15.02 3.56 4.00
C LYS A 44 15.46 3.72 2.54
N ARG A 45 15.80 2.63 1.85
CA ARG A 45 16.20 2.65 0.43
C ARG A 45 15.05 3.03 -0.49
N ALA A 46 13.84 2.55 -0.22
CA ALA A 46 12.63 2.97 -0.95
C ALA A 46 12.39 4.48 -0.80
N LYS A 47 12.52 5.00 0.43
CA LYS A 47 12.47 6.43 0.72
C LYS A 47 13.65 7.22 0.16
N ALA A 48 14.79 6.59 -0.15
CA ALA A 48 15.88 7.21 -0.91
C ALA A 48 15.66 7.17 -2.43
N GLY A 49 14.73 6.36 -2.92
CA GLY A 49 14.41 6.25 -4.35
C GLY A 49 15.36 5.33 -5.11
N GLU A 50 15.97 4.37 -4.43
CA GLU A 50 16.91 3.40 -5.02
C GLU A 50 16.21 2.32 -5.86
N HIS A 51 14.88 2.23 -5.82
CA HIS A 51 14.09 1.22 -6.52
C HIS A 51 13.61 1.70 -7.90
N GLN A 52 13.42 0.75 -8.82
CA GLN A 52 12.68 1.00 -10.07
C GLN A 52 11.17 0.79 -9.88
N SER A 53 10.80 -0.22 -9.10
CA SER A 53 9.46 -0.48 -8.58
C SER A 53 9.60 -1.10 -7.19
N VAL A 54 8.59 -0.92 -6.33
CA VAL A 54 8.62 -1.36 -4.94
C VAL A 54 7.28 -1.94 -4.55
N MET A 55 7.28 -3.04 -3.80
CA MET A 55 6.06 -3.64 -3.26
C MET A 55 5.74 -2.94 -1.95
N MET A 56 4.54 -2.37 -1.84
CA MET A 56 4.12 -1.60 -0.68
C MET A 56 2.66 -1.84 -0.32
N GLY A 57 2.31 -1.46 0.91
CA GLY A 57 0.95 -1.53 1.44
C GLY A 57 0.70 -0.39 2.44
N TRP A 58 -0.57 -0.23 2.81
CA TRP A 58 -0.98 0.75 3.81
C TRP A 58 -2.17 0.25 4.61
N THR A 59 -2.16 0.53 5.91
CA THR A 59 -3.32 0.42 6.79
C THR A 59 -3.65 1.83 7.24
N GLY A 60 -4.92 2.23 7.17
CA GLY A 60 -5.33 3.58 7.52
C GLY A 60 -5.07 3.89 8.99
N ASP A 61 -4.51 5.06 9.29
CA ASP A 61 -4.10 5.41 10.66
C ASP A 61 -5.16 6.21 11.44
N ASN A 62 -6.13 6.83 10.76
CA ASN A 62 -7.10 7.74 11.38
C ASN A 62 -8.53 7.66 10.83
N GLY A 63 -8.81 6.74 9.89
CA GLY A 63 -10.12 6.60 9.25
C GLY A 63 -10.49 7.71 8.25
N ASP A 64 -9.59 8.64 7.95
CA ASP A 64 -9.82 9.72 6.99
C ASP A 64 -9.16 9.42 5.62
N PRO A 65 -9.83 9.65 4.48
CA PRO A 65 -9.23 9.41 3.16
C PRO A 65 -7.95 10.21 2.90
N ASP A 66 -7.74 11.35 3.58
CA ASP A 66 -6.49 12.14 3.49
C ASP A 66 -5.25 11.30 3.81
N ASN A 67 -5.37 10.41 4.80
CA ASN A 67 -4.29 9.53 5.23
C ASN A 67 -3.88 8.51 4.16
N PHE A 68 -4.71 8.30 3.13
CA PHE A 68 -4.33 7.54 1.95
C PHE A 68 -3.84 8.46 0.83
N PHE A 69 -4.68 9.40 0.38
CA PHE A 69 -4.37 10.16 -0.84
C PHE A 69 -3.19 11.13 -0.65
N ALA A 70 -3.23 11.99 0.36
CA ALA A 70 -2.18 13.00 0.51
C ALA A 70 -0.91 12.39 1.11
N THR A 71 -1.04 11.56 2.15
CA THR A 71 0.11 10.94 2.82
C THR A 71 0.93 10.05 1.88
N LEU A 72 0.29 9.38 0.91
CA LEU A 72 0.96 8.41 0.02
C LEU A 72 1.21 8.91 -1.39
N PHE A 73 0.45 9.90 -1.89
CA PHE A 73 0.54 10.30 -3.30
C PHE A 73 0.62 11.81 -3.53
N SER A 74 0.69 12.64 -2.49
CA SER A 74 0.93 14.08 -2.69
C SER A 74 2.35 14.39 -3.16
N CYS A 75 2.53 15.57 -3.74
CA CYS A 75 3.83 16.15 -4.06
C CYS A 75 4.69 16.36 -2.81
N ALA A 76 4.09 16.76 -1.68
CA ALA A 76 4.81 16.87 -0.41
C ALA A 76 5.34 15.50 0.05
N ALA A 77 4.52 14.45 -0.10
CA ALA A 77 4.93 13.09 0.19
C ALA A 77 6.00 12.56 -0.79
N ALA A 78 6.00 12.99 -2.05
CA ALA A 78 7.01 12.60 -3.05
C ALA A 78 8.42 13.09 -2.70
N LYS A 79 8.48 14.27 -2.08
CA LYS A 79 9.72 14.90 -1.65
C LYS A 79 10.30 14.21 -0.42
N ASP A 80 9.55 14.17 0.68
CA ASP A 80 10.08 13.78 2.00
C ASP A 80 9.21 12.77 2.76
N GLY A 81 8.18 12.21 2.12
CA GLY A 81 7.19 11.31 2.74
C GLY A 81 7.23 9.86 2.25
N SER A 82 6.06 9.24 2.19
CA SER A 82 5.86 7.82 1.86
C SER A 82 5.40 7.59 0.41
N ASN A 83 5.49 8.61 -0.45
CA ASN A 83 5.20 8.46 -1.88
C ASN A 83 6.43 7.90 -2.59
N TYR A 84 6.53 6.58 -2.57
CA TYR A 84 7.63 5.87 -3.22
C TYR A 84 7.47 5.77 -4.74
N SER A 85 6.30 6.10 -5.30
CA SER A 85 6.11 6.29 -6.74
C SER A 85 6.85 7.51 -7.29
N ARG A 86 7.28 8.43 -6.41
CA ARG A 86 7.89 9.73 -6.80
C ARG A 86 6.99 10.56 -7.71
N TRP A 87 5.69 10.32 -7.61
CA TRP A 87 4.69 10.94 -8.46
C TRP A 87 4.23 12.25 -7.83
N CYS A 88 4.28 13.33 -8.61
CA CYS A 88 3.75 14.63 -8.23
C CYS A 88 2.98 15.19 -9.42
N TYR A 89 1.67 15.35 -9.27
CA TYR A 89 0.79 15.68 -10.37
C TYR A 89 -0.23 16.74 -9.97
N LYS A 90 -0.15 17.90 -10.64
CA LYS A 90 -0.93 19.07 -10.28
C LYS A 90 -2.46 18.83 -10.29
N PRO A 91 -3.05 18.16 -11.30
CA PRO A 91 -4.49 17.87 -11.28
C PRO A 91 -4.94 17.00 -10.10
N PHE A 92 -4.06 16.15 -9.55
CA PHE A 92 -4.35 15.41 -8.33
C PHE A 92 -4.26 16.30 -7.09
N GLU A 93 -3.21 17.13 -6.98
CA GLU A 93 -3.08 18.13 -5.91
C GLU A 93 -4.28 19.09 -5.85
N ASP A 94 -4.78 19.52 -7.01
CA ASP A 94 -5.93 20.41 -7.14
C ASP A 94 -7.24 19.78 -6.62
N LEU A 95 -7.27 18.46 -6.40
CA LEU A 95 -8.39 17.74 -5.80
C LEU A 95 -8.16 17.46 -4.31
N ILE A 96 -6.98 16.93 -3.96
CA ILE A 96 -6.71 16.47 -2.60
C ILE A 96 -6.50 17.63 -1.62
N GLN A 97 -5.92 18.76 -2.04
CA GLN A 97 -5.69 19.89 -1.12
C GLN A 97 -7.02 20.56 -0.71
N PRO A 98 -7.97 20.86 -1.63
CA PRO A 98 -9.28 21.34 -1.24
C PRO A 98 -10.08 20.34 -0.40
N ALA A 99 -9.92 19.03 -0.64
CA ALA A 99 -10.61 17.98 0.13
C ALA A 99 -10.19 17.95 1.60
N ARG A 100 -8.97 18.43 1.91
CA ARG A 100 -8.46 18.58 3.28
C ARG A 100 -8.94 19.86 3.96
N ALA A 101 -9.11 20.93 3.18
CA ALA A 101 -9.43 22.25 3.72
C ALA A 101 -10.93 22.45 4.01
N THR A 102 -11.80 21.73 3.30
CA THR A 102 -13.26 21.87 3.45
C THR A 102 -13.79 20.99 4.60
N ASP A 103 -14.80 21.51 5.31
CA ASP A 103 -15.56 20.80 6.36
C ASP A 103 -16.84 20.14 5.82
N ASP A 104 -17.34 20.57 4.66
CA ASP A 104 -18.44 19.91 3.95
C ASP A 104 -18.08 18.48 3.51
N HIS A 105 -18.65 17.50 4.21
CA HIS A 105 -18.45 16.08 3.96
C HIS A 105 -18.82 15.64 2.53
N ASN A 106 -19.90 16.16 1.95
CA ASN A 106 -20.33 15.76 0.60
C ASN A 106 -19.34 16.26 -0.44
N LYS A 107 -18.85 17.48 -0.27
CA LYS A 107 -17.79 18.04 -1.13
C LYS A 107 -16.50 17.23 -1.02
N ARG A 108 -16.13 16.74 0.17
CA ARG A 108 -14.96 15.84 0.33
C ARG A 108 -15.14 14.54 -0.45
N ILE A 109 -16.32 13.93 -0.40
CA ILE A 109 -16.63 12.70 -1.15
C ILE A 109 -16.44 12.92 -2.65
N GLU A 110 -16.97 14.01 -3.20
CA GLU A 110 -16.86 14.32 -4.63
C GLU A 110 -15.39 14.48 -5.05
N LEU A 111 -14.60 15.24 -4.28
CA LEU A 111 -13.19 15.48 -4.55
C LEU A 111 -12.37 14.18 -4.50
N TYR A 112 -12.57 13.33 -3.49
CA TYR A 112 -11.85 12.06 -3.40
C TYR A 112 -12.31 11.03 -4.44
N LYS A 113 -13.55 11.07 -4.91
CA LYS A 113 -13.99 10.27 -6.06
C LYS A 113 -13.27 10.68 -7.34
N GLN A 114 -13.14 11.98 -7.59
CA GLN A 114 -12.39 12.48 -8.74
C GLN A 114 -10.89 12.17 -8.61
N ALA A 115 -10.33 12.25 -7.40
CA ALA A 115 -8.93 11.90 -7.16
C ALA A 115 -8.63 10.43 -7.51
N GLN A 116 -9.56 9.51 -7.24
CA GLN A 116 -9.44 8.11 -7.65
C GLN A 116 -9.41 7.95 -9.18
N VAL A 117 -10.25 8.69 -9.92
CA VAL A 117 -10.25 8.67 -11.39
C VAL A 117 -8.91 9.15 -11.93
N VAL A 118 -8.43 10.31 -11.46
CA VAL A 118 -7.14 10.87 -11.89
C VAL A 118 -5.99 9.89 -11.59
N MET A 119 -6.00 9.28 -10.42
CA MET A 119 -4.99 8.31 -10.03
C MET A 119 -5.07 7.02 -10.86
N HIS A 120 -6.27 6.55 -11.20
CA HIS A 120 -6.47 5.41 -12.09
C HIS A 120 -5.87 5.68 -13.47
N ASP A 121 -6.19 6.82 -14.07
CA ASP A 121 -5.75 7.19 -15.42
C ASP A 121 -4.23 7.41 -15.52
N GLN A 122 -3.60 7.91 -14.45
CA GLN A 122 -2.15 8.14 -14.40
C GLN A 122 -1.36 6.90 -13.95
N ALA A 123 -2.02 5.89 -13.38
CA ALA A 123 -1.42 4.66 -12.89
C ALA A 123 -0.07 4.82 -12.14
N PRO A 124 0.04 5.73 -11.14
CA PRO A 124 1.30 5.95 -10.41
C PRO A 124 1.69 4.74 -9.54
N ALA A 125 0.77 3.79 -9.34
CA ALA A 125 1.01 2.50 -8.72
C ALA A 125 0.07 1.45 -9.33
N LEU A 126 0.50 0.19 -9.30
CA LEU A 126 -0.37 -0.94 -9.59
C LEU A 126 -1.13 -1.31 -8.30
N ILE A 127 -2.42 -1.00 -8.24
CA ILE A 127 -3.27 -1.33 -7.09
C ILE A 127 -3.72 -2.79 -7.20
N ILE A 128 -3.26 -3.63 -6.28
CA ILE A 128 -3.41 -5.10 -6.38
C ILE A 128 -4.65 -5.60 -5.63
N ALA A 129 -4.76 -5.31 -4.33
CA ALA A 129 -5.80 -5.89 -3.47
C ALA A 129 -6.05 -5.09 -2.18
N HIS A 130 -7.17 -5.41 -1.53
CA HIS A 130 -7.45 -5.09 -0.13
C HIS A 130 -7.60 -6.41 0.64
N SER A 131 -6.83 -6.61 1.71
CA SER A 131 -6.78 -7.88 2.44
C SER A 131 -7.80 -7.96 3.58
N THR A 132 -8.31 -9.16 3.84
CA THR A 132 -8.97 -9.48 5.11
C THR A 132 -7.91 -9.69 6.20
N VAL A 133 -8.10 -9.06 7.37
CA VAL A 133 -7.19 -9.18 8.51
C VAL A 133 -7.50 -10.47 9.28
N TYR A 134 -6.46 -11.23 9.60
CA TYR A 134 -6.53 -12.43 10.44
C TYR A 134 -5.49 -12.31 11.55
N GLU A 135 -5.95 -12.37 12.80
CA GLU A 135 -5.08 -12.31 13.98
C GLU A 135 -5.36 -13.54 14.86
N PRO A 136 -4.52 -14.60 14.77
CA PRO A 136 -4.69 -15.79 15.58
C PRO A 136 -4.39 -15.48 17.06
N VAL A 137 -5.40 -15.65 17.91
CA VAL A 137 -5.30 -15.41 19.35
C VAL A 137 -5.53 -16.71 20.11
N ARG A 138 -4.64 -17.01 21.06
CA ARG A 138 -4.77 -18.17 21.97
C ARG A 138 -6.03 -18.06 22.82
N LYS A 139 -6.68 -19.20 23.13
CA LYS A 139 -7.98 -19.20 23.86
C LYS A 139 -7.87 -18.65 25.28
N GLU A 140 -6.68 -18.75 25.86
CA GLU A 140 -6.34 -18.28 27.21
C GLU A 140 -6.20 -16.75 27.27
N VAL A 141 -6.07 -16.08 26.13
CA VAL A 141 -5.98 -14.62 26.04
C VAL A 141 -7.38 -14.02 26.05
N LYS A 142 -7.68 -13.16 27.02
CA LYS A 142 -8.95 -12.43 27.15
C LYS A 142 -8.76 -10.94 26.90
N GLY A 143 -9.82 -10.29 26.43
CA GLY A 143 -9.83 -8.83 26.22
C GLY A 143 -9.11 -8.34 24.96
N TYR A 144 -8.58 -9.25 24.12
CA TYR A 144 -7.98 -8.87 22.85
C TYR A 144 -9.03 -8.44 21.83
N VAL A 145 -8.83 -7.28 21.21
CA VAL A 145 -9.71 -6.71 20.17
C VAL A 145 -8.85 -6.35 18.96
N VAL A 146 -9.27 -6.81 17.78
CA VAL A 146 -8.62 -6.45 16.51
C VAL A 146 -8.86 -4.96 16.24
N ASP A 147 -7.79 -4.19 16.05
CA ASP A 147 -7.86 -2.78 15.71
C ASP A 147 -7.94 -2.59 14.18
N PRO A 148 -8.98 -1.94 13.63
CA PRO A 148 -9.03 -1.63 12.20
C PRO A 148 -7.89 -0.71 11.73
N LEU A 149 -7.18 -0.04 12.64
CA LEU A 149 -5.98 0.77 12.34
C LEU A 149 -4.69 -0.07 12.33
N GLY A 150 -4.80 -1.39 12.48
CA GLY A 150 -3.70 -2.35 12.34
C GLY A 150 -2.71 -2.38 13.49
N LYS A 151 -3.08 -1.88 14.67
CA LYS A 151 -2.24 -1.94 15.87
C LYS A 151 -2.64 -3.10 16.76
N HIS A 152 -1.65 -3.66 17.45
CA HIS A 152 -1.89 -4.65 18.49
C HIS A 152 -1.84 -3.97 19.86
N HIS A 153 -2.99 -3.86 20.52
CA HIS A 153 -3.10 -3.27 21.86
C HIS A 153 -3.14 -4.38 22.91
N PHE A 154 -2.31 -4.26 23.96
CA PHE A 154 -2.17 -5.25 25.03
C PHE A 154 -2.47 -4.69 26.42
N ASP A 155 -2.86 -3.43 26.51
CA ASP A 155 -3.21 -2.73 27.75
C ASP A 155 -4.46 -3.31 28.44
N ASN A 156 -5.42 -3.80 27.66
CA ASN A 156 -6.68 -4.39 28.16
C ASN A 156 -6.67 -5.93 28.11
N VAL A 157 -5.51 -6.53 27.87
CA VAL A 157 -5.36 -7.97 27.64
C VAL A 157 -4.88 -8.68 28.90
N SER A 158 -5.49 -9.82 29.20
CA SER A 158 -5.04 -10.74 30.26
C SER A 158 -4.84 -12.16 29.71
N VAL A 159 -4.05 -12.95 30.45
CA VAL A 159 -3.84 -14.38 30.20
C VAL A 159 -4.29 -15.13 31.45
N GLU A 160 -5.18 -16.10 31.26
CA GLU A 160 -5.63 -17.04 32.30
C GLU A 160 -4.72 -18.27 32.42
#